data_AF-A0A0M9YI40-F1
#
_entry.id   AF-A0A0M9YI40-F1
#
_cell.length_a   1.000
_cell.length_b   1.000
_cell.length_c   1.000
_cell.angle_alpha   90.00
_cell.angle_beta   90.00
_cell.angle_gamma   90.00
#
_symmetry.space_group_name_H-M   'P 1'
#
loop_
_entity.id
_entity.type
_entity.pdbx_description
1 polymer ?
#
loop_
_entity_poly.entity_id
_entity_poly.type
_entity_poly.pdbx_seq_one_letter_code
_entity_poly.pdbx_strand_id
1 'polypeptide(L)'
;TQVERFPAPRAEQQTPRLLFGAPEARRPRALQAIQDAEGAALIVTSDPTLWAETKDARAKLGPVHVYDPTHRCDTPARLHWSPTAGCEDPDVAAARATALLAAVRPQARMDAAMADTAETLLRCWLHAAALESRDGKATKQLHRWAQGTAVQDAVRILRTHPKAQSGGAGLLESALTAYPERREIAQQLTARALACLSSIHIRDACTPNRADSLALESFVNEGGTLYVVGEAIENPRSHPAAMPLLTALASDVVERGRRMAERSSDGRLDPPMTLVLDDVAAVAPLPRLPELLSTGQDQGMPPLVLLRSPEQAKARWTEALT
;
A
#
# COMPACT_ATOMS: atom_id res chain seq x y z
N THR A 1 -45.38 -36.47 -25.25
CA THR A 1 -43.97 -36.06 -25.13
C THR A 1 -43.91 -34.79 -24.32
N GLN A 2 -43.71 -34.89 -23.00
CA GLN A 2 -43.50 -33.73 -22.13
C GLN A 2 -42.06 -33.27 -22.31
N VAL A 3 -41.88 -32.01 -22.70
CA VAL A 3 -40.57 -31.39 -22.80
C VAL A 3 -40.22 -30.84 -21.42
N GLU A 4 -39.31 -31.50 -20.72
CA GLU A 4 -38.69 -30.98 -19.51
C GLU A 4 -37.93 -29.69 -19.87
N ARG A 5 -38.37 -28.56 -19.31
CA ARG A 5 -37.62 -27.30 -19.35
C ARG A 5 -36.52 -27.39 -18.28
N PHE A 6 -35.28 -27.53 -18.73
CA PHE A 6 -34.12 -27.27 -17.88
C PHE A 6 -34.17 -25.83 -17.35
N PRO A 7 -33.91 -25.58 -16.06
CA PRO A 7 -33.81 -24.22 -15.55
C PRO A 7 -32.61 -23.53 -16.20
N ALA A 8 -32.82 -22.32 -16.70
CA ALA A 8 -31.76 -21.48 -17.22
C ALA A 8 -30.67 -21.26 -16.14
N PRO A 9 -29.38 -21.16 -16.53
CA PRO A 9 -28.33 -20.82 -15.58
C PRO A 9 -28.69 -19.50 -14.90
N ARG A 10 -28.62 -19.47 -13.57
CA ARG A 10 -28.73 -18.23 -12.79
C ARG A 10 -27.72 -17.26 -13.38
N ALA A 11 -28.19 -16.14 -13.92
CA ALA A 11 -27.33 -15.00 -14.19
C ALA A 11 -26.58 -14.72 -12.89
N GLU A 12 -25.26 -14.88 -12.89
CA GLU A 12 -24.40 -14.49 -11.78
C GLU A 12 -24.74 -13.03 -11.46
N GLN A 13 -25.42 -12.81 -10.34
CA GLN A 13 -25.67 -11.47 -9.85
C GLN A 13 -24.29 -10.90 -9.54
N GLN A 14 -23.73 -10.11 -10.47
CA GLN A 14 -22.47 -9.42 -10.27
C GLN A 14 -22.59 -8.62 -8.99
N THR A 15 -21.94 -9.09 -7.94
CA THR A 15 -21.92 -8.39 -6.66
C THR A 15 -21.22 -7.06 -6.89
N PRO A 16 -21.81 -5.93 -6.46
CA PRO A 16 -21.22 -4.62 -6.71
C PRO A 16 -19.82 -4.55 -6.10
N ARG A 17 -18.83 -4.23 -6.94
CA ARG A 17 -17.41 -4.12 -6.58
C ARG A 17 -17.09 -2.88 -5.74
N LEU A 18 -17.98 -1.90 -5.74
CA LEU A 18 -17.92 -0.71 -4.92
C LEU A 18 -19.19 -0.63 -4.08
N LEU A 19 -19.04 -0.59 -2.76
CA LEU A 19 -20.17 -0.48 -1.83
C LEU A 19 -19.91 0.61 -0.80
N PHE A 20 -20.92 1.44 -0.59
CA PHE A 20 -20.95 2.46 0.46
C PHE A 20 -21.83 1.98 1.61
N GLY A 21 -21.35 2.11 2.85
CA GLY A 21 -22.16 1.78 4.01
C GLY A 21 -21.44 1.84 5.35
N ALA A 22 -22.25 1.78 6.40
CA ALA A 22 -21.78 1.59 7.76
C ALA A 22 -21.12 0.21 7.93
N PRO A 23 -20.31 -0.01 8.99
CA PRO A 23 -19.64 -1.29 9.25
C PRO A 23 -20.57 -2.51 9.17
N GLU A 24 -21.82 -2.39 9.62
CA GLU A 24 -22.82 -3.46 9.64
C GLU A 24 -23.20 -3.93 8.23
N ALA A 25 -23.11 -3.04 7.23
CA ALA A 25 -23.38 -3.36 5.82
C ALA A 25 -22.11 -3.86 5.10
N ARG A 26 -20.94 -3.30 5.43
CA ARG A 26 -19.66 -3.63 4.77
C ARG A 26 -19.09 -4.96 5.25
N ARG A 27 -19.07 -5.20 6.56
CA ARG A 27 -18.38 -6.33 7.17
C ARG A 27 -18.87 -7.69 6.65
N PRO A 28 -20.19 -7.97 6.52
CA PRO A 28 -20.64 -9.24 5.95
C PRO A 28 -20.17 -9.45 4.51
N ARG A 29 -20.04 -8.38 3.72
CA ARG A 29 -19.53 -8.43 2.34
C ARG A 29 -18.04 -8.72 2.30
N ALA A 30 -17.26 -8.08 3.18
CA ALA A 30 -15.83 -8.38 3.32
C ALA A 30 -15.62 -9.83 3.73
N LEU A 31 -16.33 -10.31 4.76
CA LEU A 31 -16.24 -11.68 5.24
C LEU A 31 -16.56 -12.70 4.16
N GLN A 32 -17.67 -12.51 3.44
CA GLN A 32 -18.07 -13.39 2.35
C GLN A 32 -17.01 -13.41 1.23
N ALA A 33 -16.51 -12.26 0.80
CA ALA A 33 -15.49 -12.18 -0.25
C ALA A 33 -14.16 -12.84 0.15
N ILE A 34 -13.78 -12.81 1.44
CA ILE A 34 -12.58 -13.50 1.94
C ILE A 34 -12.79 -15.02 1.92
N GLN A 35 -13.99 -15.49 2.27
CA GLN A 35 -14.34 -16.91 2.25
C GLN A 35 -14.44 -17.47 0.83
N ASP A 36 -14.95 -16.67 -0.11
CA ASP A 36 -15.11 -17.04 -1.51
C ASP A 36 -13.82 -16.92 -2.35
N ALA A 37 -12.77 -16.30 -1.81
CA ALA A 37 -11.50 -16.18 -2.53
C ALA A 37 -10.88 -17.58 -2.74
N GLU A 38 -10.75 -18.02 -3.99
CA GLU A 38 -10.16 -19.34 -4.28
C GLU A 38 -8.63 -19.28 -4.34
N GLY A 39 -8.08 -18.19 -4.87
CA GLY A 39 -6.65 -17.94 -5.02
C GLY A 39 -6.06 -17.10 -3.89
N ALA A 40 -4.99 -16.38 -4.22
CA ALA A 40 -4.36 -15.46 -3.28
C ALA A 40 -5.30 -14.31 -2.89
N ALA A 41 -5.06 -13.68 -1.74
CA ALA A 41 -5.87 -12.55 -1.31
C ALA A 41 -5.05 -11.45 -0.61
N LEU A 42 -5.40 -10.19 -0.89
CA LEU A 42 -4.97 -9.02 -0.13
C LEU A 42 -6.20 -8.44 0.59
N ILE A 43 -6.16 -8.44 1.93
CA ILE A 43 -7.20 -7.86 2.76
C ILE A 43 -6.65 -6.60 3.41
N VAL A 44 -7.25 -5.45 3.12
CA VAL A 44 -7.05 -4.21 3.88
C VAL A 44 -8.25 -4.03 4.78
N THR A 45 -8.06 -3.81 6.08
CA THR A 45 -9.18 -3.65 7.02
C THR A 45 -8.82 -2.88 8.28
N SER A 46 -9.80 -2.20 8.87
CA SER A 46 -9.73 -1.63 10.23
C SER A 46 -10.24 -2.58 11.31
N ASP A 47 -10.94 -3.65 10.90
CA ASP A 47 -11.56 -4.66 11.75
C ASP A 47 -10.64 -5.90 11.91
N PRO A 48 -9.94 -6.04 13.05
CA PRO A 48 -9.08 -7.20 13.29
C PRO A 48 -9.86 -8.51 13.44
N THR A 49 -11.19 -8.45 13.65
CA THR A 49 -12.01 -9.67 13.76
C THR A 49 -12.12 -10.39 12.42
N LEU A 50 -12.03 -9.68 11.28
CA LEU A 50 -11.97 -10.33 9.96
C LEU A 50 -10.77 -11.27 9.86
N TRP A 51 -9.59 -10.84 10.33
CA TRP A 51 -8.42 -11.73 10.40
C TRP A 51 -8.67 -12.92 11.33
N ALA A 52 -9.16 -12.67 12.55
CA ALA A 52 -9.38 -13.72 13.54
C ALA A 52 -10.35 -14.81 13.06
N GLU A 53 -11.42 -14.42 12.37
CA GLU A 53 -12.47 -15.32 11.88
C GLU A 53 -12.08 -16.08 10.60
N THR A 54 -11.17 -15.53 9.78
CA THR A 54 -10.88 -16.09 8.45
C THR A 54 -9.50 -16.71 8.31
N LYS A 55 -8.54 -16.40 9.20
CA LYS A 55 -7.16 -16.90 9.09
C LYS A 55 -7.07 -18.43 8.99
N ASP A 56 -7.86 -19.17 9.77
CA ASP A 56 -7.76 -20.63 9.81
C ASP A 56 -8.37 -21.29 8.57
N ALA A 57 -9.37 -20.66 7.96
CA ALA A 57 -9.90 -21.09 6.67
C ALA A 57 -8.90 -20.79 5.54
N ARG A 58 -8.33 -19.57 5.53
CA ARG A 58 -7.31 -19.16 4.56
C ARG A 58 -6.04 -20.00 4.63
N ALA A 59 -5.62 -20.40 5.84
CA ALA A 59 -4.45 -21.24 6.06
C ALA A 59 -4.56 -22.64 5.45
N LYS A 60 -5.77 -23.10 5.10
CA LYS A 60 -5.98 -24.35 4.36
C LYS A 60 -5.70 -24.23 2.87
N LEU A 61 -5.69 -23.01 2.33
CA LEU A 61 -5.48 -22.70 0.91
C LEU A 61 -4.04 -22.27 0.61
N GLY A 62 -3.42 -21.54 1.55
CA GLY A 62 -2.04 -21.06 1.41
C GLY A 62 -1.52 -20.38 2.68
N PRO A 63 -0.30 -19.85 2.67
CA PRO A 63 0.27 -19.17 3.83
C PRO A 63 -0.53 -17.90 4.18
N VAL A 64 -0.71 -17.64 5.47
CA VAL A 64 -1.42 -16.45 5.97
C VAL A 64 -0.45 -15.53 6.69
N HIS A 65 -0.32 -14.31 6.17
CA HIS A 65 0.53 -13.26 6.72
C HIS A 65 -0.31 -12.08 7.20
N VAL A 66 0.19 -11.38 8.20
CA VAL A 66 -0.44 -10.18 8.73
C VAL A 66 0.61 -9.09 8.94
N TYR A 67 0.42 -7.98 8.23
CA TYR A 67 1.12 -6.73 8.48
C TYR A 67 0.23 -5.83 9.33
N ASP A 68 0.59 -5.69 10.59
CA ASP A 68 -0.16 -4.93 11.59
C ASP A 68 0.85 -4.25 12.52
N PRO A 69 1.43 -3.13 12.04
CA PRO A 69 2.50 -2.44 12.76
C PRO A 69 2.00 -1.79 14.06
N THR A 70 0.69 -1.70 14.31
CA THR A 70 0.11 -1.11 15.53
C THR A 70 -0.50 -2.13 16.49
N HIS A 71 -0.28 -3.42 16.23
CA HIS A 71 -0.64 -4.54 17.11
C HIS A 71 -2.14 -4.68 17.43
N ARG A 72 -3.01 -4.56 16.42
CA ARG A 72 -4.46 -4.71 16.52
C ARG A 72 -4.96 -6.18 16.52
N CYS A 73 -4.26 -7.09 15.85
CA CYS A 73 -4.56 -8.52 15.81
C CYS A 73 -3.93 -9.25 16.99
N ASP A 74 -4.58 -10.28 17.55
CA ASP A 74 -4.00 -11.07 18.63
C ASP A 74 -3.06 -12.18 18.08
N THR A 75 -1.84 -11.79 17.69
CA THR A 75 -0.82 -12.71 17.18
C THR A 75 0.60 -12.19 17.41
N PRO A 76 1.54 -13.07 17.78
CA PRO A 76 2.96 -12.73 17.80
C PRO A 76 3.60 -12.84 16.41
N ALA A 77 3.01 -13.58 15.47
CA ALA A 77 3.54 -13.81 14.13
C ALA A 77 3.10 -12.69 13.18
N ARG A 78 3.85 -11.58 13.19
CA ARG A 78 3.64 -10.42 12.31
C ARG A 78 4.72 -10.35 11.26
N LEU A 79 4.30 -10.05 10.04
CA LEU A 79 5.19 -9.78 8.93
C LEU A 79 5.92 -8.46 9.17
N HIS A 80 7.23 -8.43 8.95
CA HIS A 80 8.03 -7.20 8.89
C HIS A 80 8.23 -6.79 7.44
N TRP A 81 8.05 -5.51 7.14
CA TRP A 81 8.20 -4.98 5.80
C TRP A 81 8.85 -3.60 5.84
N SER A 82 9.97 -3.45 5.12
CA SER A 82 10.66 -2.17 5.04
C SER A 82 10.11 -1.29 3.92
N PRO A 83 9.81 -0.01 4.17
CA PRO A 83 9.40 0.92 3.12
C PRO A 83 10.51 1.20 2.10
N THR A 84 11.77 0.83 2.40
CA THR A 84 12.90 0.96 1.47
C THR A 84 13.12 -0.28 0.60
N ALA A 85 12.39 -1.38 0.84
CA ALA A 85 12.56 -2.61 0.07
C ALA A 85 12.28 -2.38 -1.42
N GLY A 86 13.21 -2.82 -2.27
CA GLY A 86 13.16 -2.69 -3.72
C GLY A 86 13.42 -1.28 -4.26
N CYS A 87 13.64 -0.28 -3.39
CA CYS A 87 13.86 1.10 -3.82
C CYS A 87 15.27 1.34 -4.40
N GLU A 88 16.10 0.31 -4.53
CA GLU A 88 17.28 0.33 -5.39
C GLU A 88 16.89 0.60 -6.85
N ASP A 89 15.67 0.22 -7.24
CA ASP A 89 15.03 0.65 -8.48
C ASP A 89 14.37 2.04 -8.27
N PRO A 90 14.76 3.08 -9.04
CA PRO A 90 14.20 4.42 -8.90
C PRO A 90 12.69 4.50 -9.21
N ASP A 91 12.16 3.63 -10.07
CA ASP A 91 10.73 3.62 -10.38
C ASP A 91 9.92 3.05 -9.20
N VAL A 92 10.47 2.03 -8.52
CA VAL A 92 9.91 1.52 -7.26
C VAL A 92 9.98 2.60 -6.17
N ALA A 93 11.10 3.32 -6.05
CA ALA A 93 11.23 4.41 -5.09
C ALA A 93 10.23 5.55 -5.34
N ALA A 94 9.96 5.88 -6.61
CA ALA A 94 8.96 6.87 -6.99
C ALA A 94 7.54 6.41 -6.60
N ALA A 95 7.12 5.22 -7.03
CA ALA A 95 5.80 4.66 -6.70
C ALA A 95 5.59 4.53 -5.17
N ARG A 96 6.65 4.12 -4.45
CA ARG A 96 6.67 4.04 -2.99
C ARG A 96 6.46 5.41 -2.34
N ALA A 97 7.14 6.45 -2.84
CA ALA A 97 6.99 7.81 -2.33
C ALA A 97 5.57 8.34 -2.54
N THR A 98 4.98 8.11 -3.72
CA THR A 98 3.59 8.47 -4.00
C THR A 98 2.64 7.81 -2.99
N ALA A 99 2.81 6.51 -2.73
CA ALA A 99 1.96 5.76 -1.82
C ALA A 99 2.14 6.17 -0.34
N LEU A 100 3.37 6.43 0.12
CA LEU A 100 3.63 6.92 1.48
C LEU A 100 3.02 8.30 1.72
N LEU A 101 3.04 9.19 0.72
CA LEU A 101 2.50 10.53 0.84
C LEU A 101 0.98 10.59 0.67
N ALA A 102 0.34 9.56 0.12
CA ALA A 102 -1.07 9.56 -0.27
C ALA A 102 -2.02 10.07 0.84
N ALA A 103 -1.78 9.65 2.09
CA ALA A 103 -2.61 10.03 3.23
C ALA A 103 -2.51 11.51 3.62
N VAL A 104 -1.35 12.13 3.41
CA VAL A 104 -1.03 13.50 3.84
C VAL A 104 -1.00 14.49 2.67
N ARG A 105 -1.08 14.01 1.43
CA ARG A 105 -0.99 14.83 0.23
C ARG A 105 -2.16 15.84 0.16
N PRO A 106 -1.88 17.15 0.02
CA PRO A 106 -2.93 18.13 -0.19
C PRO A 106 -3.59 17.91 -1.56
N GLN A 107 -4.90 18.13 -1.63
CA GLN A 107 -5.66 17.99 -2.88
C GLN A 107 -5.83 19.31 -3.65
N ALA A 108 -5.61 20.45 -2.98
CA ALA A 108 -5.77 21.75 -3.62
C ALA A 108 -4.66 21.95 -4.67
N ARG A 109 -5.06 22.36 -5.88
CA ARG A 109 -4.12 22.56 -7.00
C ARG A 109 -3.02 23.58 -6.69
N MET A 110 -3.30 24.57 -5.83
CA MET A 110 -2.31 25.56 -5.40
C MET A 110 -1.16 24.92 -4.60
N ASP A 111 -1.39 23.77 -3.96
CA ASP A 111 -0.39 23.06 -3.16
C ASP A 111 0.37 21.97 -3.94
N ALA A 112 0.07 21.80 -5.23
CA ALA A 112 0.65 20.74 -6.05
C ALA A 112 2.19 20.83 -6.09
N ALA A 113 2.74 22.03 -6.28
CA ALA A 113 4.19 22.21 -6.33
C ALA A 113 4.91 21.80 -5.03
N MET A 114 4.27 22.00 -3.86
CA MET A 114 4.80 21.56 -2.57
C MET A 114 4.72 20.04 -2.43
N ALA A 115 3.61 19.44 -2.86
CA ALA A 115 3.44 17.99 -2.86
C ALA A 115 4.44 17.29 -3.80
N ASP A 116 4.70 17.84 -4.99
CA ASP A 116 5.67 17.31 -5.96
C ASP A 116 7.11 17.42 -5.44
N THR A 117 7.39 18.48 -4.68
CA THR A 117 8.68 18.63 -4.00
C THR A 117 8.83 17.59 -2.88
N ALA A 118 7.78 17.35 -2.08
CA ALA A 118 7.78 16.33 -1.04
C ALA A 118 8.00 14.91 -1.62
N GLU A 119 7.34 14.61 -2.74
CA GLU A 119 7.51 13.36 -3.47
C GLU A 119 8.92 13.21 -4.02
N THR A 120 9.49 14.28 -4.56
CA THR A 120 10.89 14.29 -5.02
C THR A 120 11.89 14.06 -3.89
N LEU A 121 11.71 14.72 -2.74
CA LEU A 121 12.54 14.49 -1.57
C LEU A 121 12.43 13.02 -1.12
N LEU A 122 11.21 12.51 -0.96
CA LEU A 122 10.98 11.18 -0.43
C LEU A 122 11.50 10.07 -1.35
N ARG A 123 11.27 10.15 -2.67
CA ARG A 123 11.79 9.14 -3.62
C ARG A 123 13.32 9.09 -3.63
N CYS A 124 13.98 10.26 -3.57
CA CYS A 124 15.44 10.35 -3.53
C CYS A 124 15.98 9.76 -2.22
N TRP A 125 15.34 10.03 -1.08
CA TRP A 125 15.73 9.44 0.20
C TRP A 125 15.48 7.94 0.27
N LEU A 126 14.36 7.44 -0.26
CA LEU A 126 14.09 6.00 -0.35
C LEU A 126 15.16 5.29 -1.18
N HIS A 127 15.48 5.84 -2.35
CA HIS A 127 16.51 5.30 -3.24
C HIS A 127 17.90 5.33 -2.57
N ALA A 128 18.30 6.46 -1.99
CA ALA A 128 19.57 6.57 -1.27
C ALA A 128 19.65 5.59 -0.08
N ALA A 129 18.57 5.45 0.70
CA ALA A 129 18.53 4.55 1.85
C ALA A 129 18.63 3.08 1.44
N ALA A 130 17.98 2.70 0.33
CA ALA A 130 18.06 1.34 -0.21
C ALA A 130 19.46 1.01 -0.73
N LEU A 131 20.10 1.92 -1.47
CA LEU A 131 21.46 1.71 -2.01
C LEU A 131 22.53 1.56 -0.92
N GLU A 132 22.43 2.33 0.16
CA GLU A 132 23.39 2.30 1.26
C GLU A 132 23.10 1.17 2.26
N SER A 133 21.94 0.51 2.16
CA SER A 133 21.44 -0.43 3.17
C SER A 133 22.40 -1.61 3.37
N ARG A 134 23.17 -1.51 4.46
CA ARG A 134 23.84 -2.62 5.13
C ARG A 134 23.22 -2.70 6.53
N ASP A 135 22.73 -3.87 6.91
CA ASP A 135 22.26 -4.19 8.26
C ASP A 135 20.92 -3.57 8.72
N GLY A 136 19.94 -3.38 7.81
CA GLY A 136 18.57 -3.01 8.20
C GLY A 136 18.41 -1.60 8.79
N LYS A 137 19.42 -0.73 8.61
CA LYS A 137 19.40 0.66 9.12
C LYS A 137 18.71 1.66 8.17
N ALA A 138 18.32 1.23 6.97
CA ALA A 138 17.73 2.09 5.94
C ALA A 138 16.51 2.87 6.43
N THR A 139 15.56 2.22 7.11
CA THR A 139 14.36 2.87 7.67
C THR A 139 14.73 3.96 8.69
N LYS A 140 15.77 3.74 9.52
CA LYS A 140 16.24 4.73 10.51
C LYS A 140 16.89 5.94 9.83
N GLN A 141 17.67 5.71 8.77
CA GLN A 141 18.28 6.78 7.98
C GLN A 141 17.21 7.61 7.27
N LEU A 142 16.25 6.94 6.61
CA LEU A 142 15.11 7.55 5.96
C LEU A 142 14.35 8.48 6.92
N HIS A 143 14.01 7.99 8.12
CA HIS A 143 13.31 8.80 9.11
C HIS A 143 14.13 10.03 9.54
N ARG A 144 15.43 9.87 9.76
CA ARG A 144 16.35 10.97 10.13
C ARG A 144 16.45 12.03 9.04
N TRP A 145 16.53 11.63 7.77
CA TRP A 145 16.56 12.55 6.63
C TRP A 145 15.23 13.29 6.45
N ALA A 146 14.10 12.62 6.64
CA ALA A 146 12.78 13.24 6.62
C ALA A 146 12.59 14.29 7.73
N GLN A 147 13.30 14.16 8.86
CA GLN A 147 13.37 15.17 9.92
C GLN A 147 14.35 16.33 9.60
N GLY A 148 14.92 16.38 8.39
CA GLY A 148 15.87 17.41 7.98
C GLY A 148 17.30 17.21 8.51
N THR A 149 17.58 16.10 9.20
CA THR A 149 18.90 15.83 9.78
C THR A 149 19.75 15.01 8.81
N ALA A 150 21.03 15.36 8.64
CA ALA A 150 21.99 14.62 7.80
C ALA A 150 21.53 14.41 6.33
N VAL A 151 20.72 15.31 5.77
CA VAL A 151 20.18 15.20 4.40
C VAL A 151 21.28 15.17 3.31
N GLN A 152 22.45 15.73 3.60
CA GLN A 152 23.61 15.71 2.70
C GLN A 152 24.23 14.32 2.55
N ASP A 153 24.00 13.40 3.49
CA ASP A 153 24.42 12.01 3.32
C ASP A 153 23.71 11.37 2.14
N ALA A 154 22.39 11.60 1.99
CA ALA A 154 21.62 11.08 0.86
C ALA A 154 22.13 11.64 -0.47
N VAL A 155 22.45 12.94 -0.52
CA VAL A 155 23.06 13.58 -1.72
C VAL A 155 24.39 12.92 -2.07
N ARG A 156 25.26 12.71 -1.08
CA ARG A 156 26.55 12.03 -1.26
C ARG A 156 26.35 10.62 -1.80
N ILE A 157 25.45 9.83 -1.20
CA ILE A 157 25.14 8.46 -1.64
C ILE A 157 24.70 8.46 -3.10
N LEU A 158 23.73 9.30 -3.48
CA LEU A 158 23.25 9.38 -4.85
C LEU A 158 24.30 9.88 -5.85
N ARG A 159 25.32 10.62 -5.39
CA ARG A 159 26.42 11.10 -6.24
C ARG A 159 27.48 10.04 -6.47
N THR A 160 27.77 9.20 -5.48
CA THR A 160 28.93 8.30 -5.50
C THR A 160 28.57 6.83 -5.72
N HIS A 161 27.33 6.43 -5.44
CA HIS A 161 26.96 5.02 -5.51
C HIS A 161 26.79 4.57 -6.97
N PRO A 162 27.46 3.49 -7.44
CA PRO A 162 27.45 3.08 -8.84
C PRO A 162 26.08 2.74 -9.42
N LYS A 163 25.13 2.31 -8.56
CA LYS A 163 23.75 1.99 -8.94
C LYS A 163 22.77 3.16 -8.77
N ALA A 164 23.25 4.34 -8.38
CA ALA A 164 22.36 5.49 -8.24
C ALA A 164 21.83 5.94 -9.62
N GLN A 165 20.56 6.35 -9.65
CA GLN A 165 19.98 6.95 -10.84
C GLN A 165 20.79 8.17 -11.29
N SER A 166 21.12 8.22 -12.58
CA SER A 166 21.81 9.36 -13.17
C SER A 166 21.06 10.66 -12.89
N GLY A 167 21.77 11.69 -12.43
CA GLY A 167 21.18 12.98 -12.04
C GLY A 167 20.41 12.98 -10.71
N GLY A 168 20.27 11.85 -10.02
CA GLY A 168 19.51 11.73 -8.76
C GLY A 168 20.03 12.66 -7.65
N ALA A 169 21.35 12.85 -7.55
CA ALA A 169 21.95 13.80 -6.62
C ALA A 169 21.56 15.26 -6.92
N GLY A 170 21.64 15.68 -8.19
CA GLY A 170 21.27 17.04 -8.60
C GLY A 170 19.78 17.31 -8.45
N LEU A 171 18.93 16.30 -8.70
CA LEU A 171 17.50 16.36 -8.44
C LEU A 171 17.20 16.57 -6.95
N LEU A 172 17.85 15.81 -6.06
CA LEU A 172 17.70 15.97 -4.62
C LEU A 172 18.20 17.34 -4.14
N GLU A 173 19.36 17.80 -4.63
CA GLU A 173 19.89 19.13 -4.33
C GLU A 173 18.91 20.24 -4.75
N SER A 174 18.37 20.17 -5.97
CA SER A 174 17.38 21.12 -6.46
C SER A 174 16.13 21.17 -5.57
N ALA A 175 15.69 20.03 -5.04
CA ALA A 175 14.56 19.99 -4.11
C ALA A 175 14.92 20.56 -2.73
N LEU A 176 16.13 20.31 -2.23
CA LEU A 176 16.64 20.83 -0.96
C LEU A 176 16.97 22.33 -1.00
N THR A 177 17.20 22.90 -2.18
CA THR A 177 17.43 24.33 -2.41
C THR A 177 16.26 25.03 -3.10
N ALA A 178 15.08 24.40 -3.13
CA ALA A 178 13.86 25.03 -3.60
C ALA A 178 13.50 26.28 -2.77
N TYR A 179 12.52 27.07 -3.24
CA TYR A 179 12.05 28.26 -2.54
C TYR A 179 11.75 27.95 -1.05
N PRO A 180 12.19 28.77 -0.08
CA PRO A 180 12.19 28.39 1.33
C PRO A 180 10.86 27.84 1.86
N GLU A 181 9.76 28.53 1.55
CA GLU A 181 8.40 28.11 1.94
C GLU A 181 8.00 26.77 1.32
N ARG A 182 8.28 26.58 0.02
CA ARG A 182 7.98 25.32 -0.68
C ARG A 182 8.75 24.15 -0.06
N ARG A 183 10.03 24.36 0.21
CA ARG A 183 10.90 23.35 0.84
C ARG A 183 10.43 23.00 2.24
N GLU A 184 10.08 24.01 3.04
CA GLU A 184 9.62 23.82 4.41
C GLU A 184 8.32 23.00 4.45
N ILE A 185 7.32 23.36 3.64
CA ILE A 185 6.07 22.60 3.52
C ILE A 185 6.34 21.17 3.03
N ALA A 186 7.20 21.00 2.03
CA ALA A 186 7.57 19.68 1.53
C ALA A 186 8.22 18.81 2.60
N GLN A 187 9.16 19.37 3.38
CA GLN A 187 9.78 18.68 4.51
C GLN A 187 8.74 18.32 5.58
N GLN A 188 7.85 19.24 5.95
CA GLN A 188 6.75 18.96 6.90
C GLN A 188 5.84 17.82 6.43
N LEU A 189 5.50 17.76 5.14
CA LEU A 189 4.71 16.68 4.56
C LEU A 189 5.44 15.33 4.67
N THR A 190 6.72 15.28 4.30
CA THR A 190 7.52 14.06 4.42
C THR A 190 7.72 13.60 5.86
N ALA A 191 8.00 14.53 6.78
CA ALA A 191 8.13 14.26 8.20
C ALA A 191 6.82 13.72 8.78
N ARG A 192 5.68 14.29 8.39
CA ARG A 192 4.35 13.84 8.82
C ARG A 192 4.02 12.44 8.32
N ALA A 193 4.31 12.13 7.05
CA ALA A 193 4.12 10.80 6.49
C ALA A 193 4.94 9.72 7.21
N LEU A 194 6.11 10.08 7.74
CA LEU A 194 7.02 9.14 8.40
C LEU A 194 7.02 9.25 9.94
N ALA A 195 6.14 10.07 10.51
CA ALA A 195 6.11 10.36 11.96
C ALA A 195 5.90 9.09 12.81
N CYS A 196 5.22 8.09 12.27
CA CYS A 196 5.00 6.80 12.92
C CYS A 196 6.31 6.03 13.20
N LEU A 197 7.38 6.29 12.45
CA LEU A 197 8.70 5.71 12.67
C LEU A 197 9.40 6.25 13.93
N SER A 198 8.78 7.16 14.68
CA SER A 198 9.21 7.49 16.04
C SER A 198 8.91 6.36 17.03
N SER A 199 7.84 5.60 16.78
CA SER A 199 7.47 4.44 17.58
C SER A 199 8.48 3.30 17.42
N ILE A 200 8.81 2.61 18.51
CA ILE A 200 9.73 1.46 18.49
C ILE A 200 9.07 0.29 17.74
N HIS A 201 7.84 -0.09 18.10
CA HIS A 201 7.16 -1.24 17.49
C HIS A 201 6.93 -1.06 15.97
N ILE A 202 6.68 0.16 15.50
CA ILE A 202 6.54 0.43 14.06
C ILE A 202 7.90 0.34 13.35
N ARG A 203 8.98 0.82 13.97
CA ARG A 203 10.33 0.64 13.41
C ARG A 203 10.73 -0.83 13.35
N ASP A 204 10.38 -1.60 14.37
CA ASP A 204 10.63 -3.04 14.39
C ASP A 204 9.86 -3.71 13.24
N ALA A 205 8.58 -3.40 13.06
CA ALA A 205 7.77 -3.83 11.90
C ALA A 205 8.35 -3.41 10.54
N CYS A 206 9.24 -2.40 10.50
CA CYS A 206 9.93 -1.95 9.30
C CYS A 206 11.36 -2.50 9.15
N THR A 207 11.76 -3.42 10.01
CA THR A 207 13.07 -4.08 9.98
C THR A 207 12.95 -5.39 9.20
N PRO A 208 13.36 -5.41 7.92
CA PRO A 208 13.12 -6.56 7.07
C PRO A 208 13.99 -7.72 7.52
N ASN A 209 13.47 -8.93 7.42
CA ASN A 209 14.25 -10.16 7.49
C ASN A 209 14.04 -10.99 6.22
N ARG A 210 14.95 -11.95 5.99
CA ARG A 210 14.92 -12.77 4.77
C ARG A 210 13.63 -13.59 4.65
N ALA A 211 13.12 -14.12 5.77
CA ALA A 211 11.91 -14.95 5.76
C ALA A 211 10.68 -14.15 5.33
N ASP A 212 10.48 -12.95 5.87
CA ASP A 212 9.35 -12.09 5.51
C ASP A 212 9.44 -11.57 4.08
N SER A 213 10.65 -11.30 3.60
CA SER A 213 10.85 -10.88 2.20
C SER A 213 10.47 -11.99 1.23
N LEU A 214 10.91 -13.23 1.51
CA LEU A 214 10.54 -14.41 0.72
C LEU A 214 9.04 -14.70 0.81
N ALA A 215 8.45 -14.60 2.00
CA ALA A 215 7.02 -14.77 2.22
C ALA A 215 6.18 -13.80 1.37
N LEU A 216 6.55 -12.50 1.37
CA LEU A 216 5.90 -11.51 0.50
C LEU A 216 6.13 -11.75 -0.99
N GLU A 217 7.27 -12.35 -1.35
CA GLU A 217 7.59 -12.68 -2.74
C GLU A 217 6.79 -13.87 -3.28
N SER A 218 6.50 -14.85 -2.44
CA SER A 218 5.93 -16.12 -2.87
C SER A 218 4.43 -16.24 -2.61
N PHE A 219 3.84 -15.49 -1.67
CA PHE A 219 2.47 -15.75 -1.21
C PHE A 219 1.43 -15.77 -2.34
N VAL A 220 1.57 -14.93 -3.38
CA VAL A 220 0.62 -14.94 -4.51
C VAL A 220 0.66 -16.28 -5.26
N ASN A 221 1.86 -16.81 -5.54
CA ASN A 221 2.02 -18.10 -6.22
C ASN A 221 1.61 -19.28 -5.32
N GLU A 222 1.66 -19.10 -4.01
CA GLU A 222 1.30 -20.12 -3.01
C GLU A 222 -0.19 -20.06 -2.60
N GLY A 223 -1.04 -19.28 -3.28
CA GLY A 223 -2.46 -19.10 -2.90
C GLY A 223 -2.64 -18.43 -1.53
N GLY A 224 -1.61 -17.76 -1.06
CA GLY A 224 -1.51 -17.16 0.26
C GLY A 224 -2.36 -15.92 0.45
N THR A 225 -2.39 -15.42 1.67
CA THR A 225 -3.23 -14.30 2.07
C THR A 225 -2.45 -13.31 2.90
N LEU A 226 -2.47 -12.04 2.50
CA LEU A 226 -1.89 -10.95 3.27
C LEU A 226 -3.01 -10.08 3.86
N TYR A 227 -3.06 -10.01 5.18
CA TYR A 227 -3.87 -9.02 5.91
C TYR A 227 -3.01 -7.79 6.20
N VAL A 228 -3.48 -6.62 5.77
CA VAL A 228 -2.94 -5.32 6.11
C VAL A 228 -3.95 -4.65 7.04
N VAL A 229 -3.63 -4.63 8.33
CA VAL A 229 -4.58 -4.21 9.38
C VAL A 229 -4.12 -2.89 9.97
N GLY A 230 -5.04 -1.94 10.08
CA GLY A 230 -4.74 -0.59 10.53
C GLY A 230 -5.82 0.01 11.42
N GLU A 231 -5.49 1.16 12.01
CA GLU A 231 -6.49 2.03 12.61
C GLU A 231 -7.29 2.73 11.50
N ALA A 232 -8.59 2.91 11.71
CA ALA A 232 -9.40 3.73 10.82
C ALA A 232 -9.27 5.22 11.19
N ILE A 233 -8.71 6.01 10.29
CA ILE A 233 -8.43 7.43 10.50
C ILE A 233 -9.17 8.26 9.46
N GLU A 234 -10.12 9.07 9.92
CA GLU A 234 -10.92 9.93 9.03
C GLU A 234 -10.12 11.12 8.50
N ASN A 235 -9.28 11.74 9.34
CA ASN A 235 -8.47 12.89 8.96
C ASN A 235 -6.96 12.65 9.21
N PRO A 236 -6.29 11.87 8.35
CA PRO A 236 -4.87 11.57 8.50
C PRO A 236 -3.97 12.72 8.04
N ARG A 237 -4.53 13.82 7.50
CA ARG A 237 -3.71 14.95 7.01
C ARG A 237 -2.92 15.60 8.13
N SER A 238 -3.37 15.55 9.38
CA SER A 238 -2.64 16.04 10.55
C SER A 238 -1.86 14.93 11.26
N HIS A 239 -2.49 13.77 11.46
CA HIS A 239 -1.90 12.63 12.14
C HIS A 239 -2.23 11.33 11.41
N PRO A 240 -1.38 10.88 10.46
CA PRO A 240 -1.69 9.71 9.63
C PRO A 240 -1.41 8.38 10.33
N ALA A 241 -0.83 8.39 11.54
CA ALA A 241 -0.34 7.19 12.23
C ALA A 241 0.43 6.25 11.26
N ALA A 242 0.15 4.94 11.27
CA ALA A 242 0.79 3.97 10.40
C ALA A 242 0.21 3.91 8.97
N MET A 243 -0.85 4.66 8.64
CA MET A 243 -1.51 4.64 7.33
C MET A 243 -0.55 4.76 6.12
N PRO A 244 0.50 5.59 6.14
CA PRO A 244 1.48 5.68 5.06
C PRO A 244 2.12 4.34 4.74
N LEU A 245 2.50 3.57 5.77
CA LEU A 245 3.13 2.25 5.62
C LEU A 245 2.12 1.22 5.08
N LEU A 246 0.89 1.23 5.61
CA LEU A 246 -0.19 0.34 5.15
C LEU A 246 -0.51 0.58 3.67
N THR A 247 -0.61 1.86 3.28
CA THR A 247 -0.87 2.28 1.89
C THR A 247 0.27 1.87 0.97
N ALA A 248 1.50 2.06 1.41
CA ALA A 248 2.69 1.72 0.65
C ALA A 248 2.84 0.21 0.43
N LEU A 249 2.62 -0.62 1.47
CA LEU A 249 2.67 -2.08 1.34
C LEU A 249 1.56 -2.59 0.42
N ALA A 250 0.31 -2.17 0.66
CA ALA A 250 -0.82 -2.63 -0.14
C ALA A 250 -0.68 -2.22 -1.62
N SER A 251 -0.19 -1.00 -1.90
CA SER A 251 0.08 -0.54 -3.28
C SER A 251 1.16 -1.37 -3.98
N ASP A 252 2.20 -1.80 -3.24
CA ASP A 252 3.27 -2.63 -3.79
C ASP A 252 2.85 -4.05 -4.08
N VAL A 253 1.99 -4.62 -3.22
CA VAL A 253 1.40 -5.93 -3.48
C VAL A 253 0.51 -5.90 -4.72
N VAL A 254 -0.32 -4.86 -4.87
CA VAL A 254 -1.13 -4.67 -6.09
C VAL A 254 -0.24 -4.50 -7.33
N GLU A 255 0.82 -3.71 -7.25
CA GLU A 255 1.76 -3.52 -8.37
C GLU A 255 2.52 -4.80 -8.72
N ARG A 256 2.91 -5.59 -7.72
CA ARG A 256 3.50 -6.92 -7.93
C ARG A 256 2.53 -7.85 -8.65
N GLY A 257 1.26 -7.88 -8.22
CA GLY A 257 0.19 -8.62 -8.89
C GLY A 257 0.02 -8.20 -10.36
N ARG A 258 0.01 -6.89 -10.63
CA ARG A 258 -0.04 -6.34 -12.00
C ARG A 258 1.13 -6.84 -12.85
N ARG A 259 2.37 -6.73 -12.36
CA ARG A 259 3.58 -7.21 -13.07
C ARG A 259 3.59 -8.73 -13.25
N MET A 260 2.94 -9.48 -12.37
CA MET A 260 2.76 -10.93 -12.53
C MET A 260 1.74 -11.23 -13.63
N ALA A 261 0.60 -10.53 -13.66
CA ALA A 261 -0.39 -10.64 -14.72
C ALA A 261 0.20 -10.33 -16.10
N GLU A 262 0.93 -9.22 -16.24
CA GLU A 262 1.57 -8.80 -17.50
C GLU A 262 2.58 -9.81 -18.07
N ARG A 263 3.21 -10.61 -17.19
CA ARG A 263 4.19 -11.64 -17.58
C ARG A 263 3.57 -13.02 -17.79
N SER A 264 2.29 -13.20 -17.44
CA SER A 264 1.56 -14.44 -17.67
C SER A 264 1.24 -14.61 -19.16
N SER A 265 1.01 -15.85 -19.60
CA SER A 265 0.65 -16.13 -21.00
C SER A 265 -0.65 -15.45 -21.43
N ASP A 266 -1.58 -15.31 -20.49
CA ASP A 266 -2.95 -14.86 -20.75
C ASP A 266 -3.14 -13.38 -20.38
N GLY A 267 -2.07 -12.70 -19.95
CA GLY A 267 -2.10 -11.30 -19.51
C GLY A 267 -2.86 -11.05 -18.21
N ARG A 268 -3.11 -12.10 -17.42
CA ARG A 268 -3.97 -12.11 -16.24
C ARG A 268 -3.43 -13.10 -15.19
N LEU A 269 -3.66 -12.82 -13.91
CA LEU A 269 -3.49 -13.79 -12.84
C LEU A 269 -4.56 -14.89 -12.90
N ASP A 270 -4.11 -16.14 -12.98
CA ASP A 270 -4.92 -17.35 -12.82
C ASP A 270 -4.14 -18.39 -11.97
N PRO A 271 -4.59 -18.73 -10.76
CA PRO A 271 -5.79 -18.22 -10.07
C PRO A 271 -5.75 -16.71 -9.76
N PRO A 272 -6.91 -16.03 -9.66
CA PRO A 272 -6.96 -14.60 -9.38
C PRO A 272 -6.51 -14.27 -7.95
N MET A 273 -5.95 -13.06 -7.77
CA MET A 273 -5.65 -12.48 -6.46
C MET A 273 -6.81 -11.56 -6.03
N THR A 274 -7.69 -12.03 -5.15
CA THR A 274 -8.83 -11.25 -4.66
C THR A 274 -8.37 -10.09 -3.78
N LEU A 275 -8.89 -8.88 -4.04
CA LEU A 275 -8.57 -7.70 -3.24
C LEU A 275 -9.79 -7.28 -2.42
N VAL A 276 -9.74 -7.47 -1.10
CA VAL A 276 -10.80 -7.03 -0.19
C VAL A 276 -10.33 -5.76 0.51
N LEU A 277 -10.84 -4.61 0.07
CA LEU A 277 -10.41 -3.29 0.47
C LEU A 277 -11.46 -2.68 1.41
N ASP A 278 -11.50 -3.17 2.65
CA ASP A 278 -12.45 -2.74 3.67
C ASP A 278 -12.01 -1.45 4.37
N ASP A 279 -12.90 -0.45 4.39
CA ASP A 279 -12.66 0.88 4.97
C ASP A 279 -11.40 1.55 4.40
N VAL A 280 -11.06 1.24 3.13
CA VAL A 280 -9.75 1.52 2.54
C VAL A 280 -9.38 3.00 2.53
N ALA A 281 -10.36 3.90 2.42
CA ALA A 281 -10.13 5.35 2.49
C ALA A 281 -9.74 5.86 3.90
N ALA A 282 -10.05 5.09 4.95
CA ALA A 282 -9.65 5.39 6.33
C ALA A 282 -8.46 4.53 6.81
N VAL A 283 -8.05 3.50 6.05
CA VAL A 283 -6.99 2.56 6.47
C VAL A 283 -5.75 2.66 5.59
N ALA A 284 -5.90 2.63 4.27
CA ALA A 284 -4.81 2.59 3.30
C ALA A 284 -5.25 3.12 1.92
N PRO A 285 -5.42 4.44 1.74
CA PRO A 285 -5.95 5.01 0.49
C PRO A 285 -4.99 4.80 -0.68
N LEU A 286 -5.19 3.73 -1.45
CA LEU A 286 -4.34 3.37 -2.60
C LEU A 286 -4.40 4.47 -3.68
N PRO A 287 -3.26 5.05 -4.12
CA PRO A 287 -3.26 6.10 -5.13
C PRO A 287 -3.95 5.70 -6.44
N ARG A 288 -3.73 4.46 -6.90
CA ARG A 288 -4.24 3.90 -8.16
C ARG A 288 -5.54 3.11 -7.98
N LEU A 289 -6.33 3.40 -6.94
CA LEU A 289 -7.62 2.72 -6.72
C LEU A 289 -8.62 2.86 -7.89
N PRO A 290 -8.78 4.04 -8.53
CA PRO A 290 -9.70 4.19 -9.67
C PRO A 290 -9.32 3.27 -10.84
N GLU A 291 -8.04 3.21 -11.18
CA GLU A 291 -7.52 2.29 -12.20
C GLU A 291 -7.72 0.82 -11.80
N LEU A 292 -7.49 0.49 -10.52
CA LEU A 292 -7.69 -0.86 -10.03
C LEU A 292 -9.15 -1.31 -10.14
N LEU A 293 -10.12 -0.43 -9.86
CA LEU A 293 -11.55 -0.70 -10.05
C LEU A 293 -11.93 -0.95 -11.51
N SER A 294 -11.28 -0.24 -12.44
CA SER A 294 -11.59 -0.34 -13.87
C SER A 294 -10.94 -1.55 -14.54
N THR A 295 -9.65 -1.80 -14.31
CA THR A 295 -8.89 -2.86 -15.02
C THR A 295 -8.53 -4.07 -14.15
N GLY A 296 -8.66 -3.98 -12.82
CA GLY A 296 -8.19 -5.02 -11.90
C GLY A 296 -8.88 -6.36 -12.14
N GLN A 297 -10.18 -6.35 -12.43
CA GLN A 297 -10.90 -7.56 -12.82
C GLN A 297 -10.23 -8.24 -14.00
N ASP A 298 -9.94 -7.50 -15.08
CA ASP A 298 -9.38 -8.01 -16.35
C ASP A 298 -7.98 -8.59 -16.19
N GLN A 299 -7.24 -8.11 -15.19
CA GLN A 299 -5.90 -8.57 -14.82
C GLN A 299 -5.89 -9.73 -13.82
N GLY A 300 -7.05 -10.23 -13.39
CA GLY A 300 -7.14 -11.30 -12.37
C GLY A 300 -6.91 -10.80 -10.95
N MET A 301 -7.20 -9.52 -10.70
CA MET A 301 -7.14 -8.89 -9.38
C MET A 301 -8.48 -8.23 -9.04
N PRO A 302 -9.58 -9.01 -8.91
CA PRO A 302 -10.91 -8.46 -8.72
C PRO A 302 -11.00 -7.70 -7.38
N PRO A 303 -11.27 -6.37 -7.40
CA PRO A 303 -11.39 -5.60 -6.17
C PRO A 303 -12.83 -5.56 -5.65
N LEU A 304 -12.97 -5.76 -4.33
CA LEU A 304 -14.13 -5.36 -3.55
C LEU A 304 -13.74 -4.16 -2.68
N VAL A 305 -14.24 -2.98 -3.04
CA VAL A 305 -13.98 -1.71 -2.39
C VAL A 305 -15.16 -1.34 -1.50
N LEU A 306 -14.91 -1.25 -0.20
CA LEU A 306 -15.93 -0.94 0.80
C LEU A 306 -15.59 0.39 1.48
N LEU A 307 -16.45 1.38 1.30
CA LEU A 307 -16.25 2.75 1.77
C LEU A 307 -17.40 3.19 2.69
N ARG A 308 -17.14 4.19 3.54
CA ARG A 308 -18.18 4.71 4.43
C ARG A 308 -19.20 5.55 3.68
N SER A 309 -18.73 6.41 2.78
CA SER A 309 -19.58 7.29 1.99
C SER A 309 -18.89 7.79 0.70
N PRO A 310 -19.65 8.32 -0.29
CA PRO A 310 -19.10 8.96 -1.48
C PRO A 310 -18.23 10.19 -1.17
N GLU A 311 -18.52 10.92 -0.10
CA GLU A 311 -17.75 12.10 0.33
C GLU A 311 -16.34 11.69 0.75
N GLN A 312 -16.22 10.56 1.46
CA GLN A 312 -14.92 9.98 1.83
C GLN A 312 -14.11 9.63 0.57
N ALA A 313 -14.77 9.08 -0.47
CA ALA A 313 -14.12 8.79 -1.74
C ALA A 313 -13.57 10.08 -2.40
N LYS A 314 -14.40 11.11 -2.52
CA LYS A 314 -14.01 12.42 -3.11
C LYS A 314 -12.87 13.10 -2.33
N ALA A 315 -12.83 12.90 -1.01
CA ALA A 315 -11.76 13.43 -0.16
C ALA A 315 -10.40 12.74 -0.35
N ARG A 316 -10.36 11.60 -1.06
CA ARG A 316 -9.14 10.82 -1.34
C ARG A 316 -8.76 10.79 -2.80
N TRP A 317 -9.72 10.56 -3.69
CA TRP A 317 -9.50 10.39 -5.12
C TRP A 317 -10.18 11.50 -5.91
N THR A 318 -9.43 12.08 -6.85
CA THR A 318 -9.93 13.12 -7.76
C THR A 318 -10.75 12.54 -8.90
N GLU A 319 -10.44 11.31 -9.31
CA GLU A 319 -11.21 10.55 -10.28
C GLU A 319 -12.42 9.88 -9.62
N ALA A 320 -13.51 9.73 -10.37
CA ALA A 320 -14.69 9.04 -9.88
C ALA A 320 -14.38 7.54 -9.74
N LEU A 321 -14.79 6.95 -8.62
CA LEU A 321 -14.79 5.51 -8.45
C LEU A 321 -16.05 4.94 -9.11
N THR A 322 -15.90 4.14 -10.16
CA THR A 322 -16.98 3.52 -10.94
C THR A 322 -16.73 2.03 -11.12
#